data_AF-A0A9P9RU46-F1
#
_entry.id   AF-A0A9P9RU46-F1
#
_cell.length_a   1.000
_cell.length_b   1.000
_cell.length_c   1.000
_cell.angle_alpha   90.00
_cell.angle_beta   90.00
_cell.angle_gamma   90.00
#
_symmetry.space_group_name_H-M   'P 1'
#
loop_
_entity.id
_entity.type
_entity.pdbx_description
1 polymer ?
#
loop_
_entity_poly.entity_id
_entity_poly.type
_entity_poly.pdbx_seq_one_letter_code
_entity_poly.pdbx_strand_id
1 'polypeptide(L)'
;MNDLEAQLNANAPVPSQFSETYSLPKTIRSLMTPESPTIALTNPSQSLNALSGLVVMSWHSMPTKTSSVLEKTLWNKSFFVLALNRWLKTHDGEIDDSTMLLFHLSSIVLNTKMIDIHSLVHNLLRNGAMPAIPEAISQWHHSDHGKIAALHAGELIQAAQRIVLSQRPKANTKFTFANEGFPPSALGEGPHSAICVYLAVLVLWTTQAASEPPDWVVAGAAIKRGCNILSQFKLRIAGILKSTLRLLGDKVALEL
;
A
#
# COMPACT_ATOMS: atom_id res chain seq x y z
N MET A 1 -29.90 13.69 57.38
CA MET A 1 -29.90 14.85 56.48
C MET A 1 -28.72 14.78 55.48
N ASN A 2 -28.35 13.57 55.01
CA ASN A 2 -27.20 13.34 54.12
C ASN A 2 -27.53 12.43 52.90
N ASP A 3 -28.80 12.06 52.67
CA ASP A 3 -29.19 11.13 51.59
C ASP A 3 -29.86 11.80 50.38
N LEU A 4 -29.97 13.14 50.37
CA LEU A 4 -30.58 13.88 49.26
C LEU A 4 -29.57 14.50 48.27
N GLU A 5 -28.28 14.54 48.59
CA GLU A 5 -27.25 15.03 47.66
C GLU A 5 -26.69 13.93 46.74
N ALA A 6 -26.91 12.65 47.07
CA ALA A 6 -26.43 11.52 46.26
C ALA A 6 -27.31 11.19 45.04
N GLN A 7 -28.53 11.74 44.95
CA GLN A 7 -29.46 11.45 43.84
C GLN A 7 -29.54 12.55 42.78
N LEU A 8 -28.84 13.68 42.95
CA LEU A 8 -28.86 14.81 42.02
C LEU A 8 -27.77 14.79 40.94
N ASN A 9 -26.91 13.76 40.92
CA ASN A 9 -25.79 13.68 39.96
C ASN A 9 -25.92 12.54 38.93
N ALA A 10 -27.06 11.84 38.87
CA ALA A 10 -27.30 10.72 37.94
C ALA A 10 -27.88 11.13 36.58
N ASN A 11 -28.17 12.42 36.37
CA ASN A 11 -28.77 12.95 35.15
C ASN A 11 -27.88 14.00 34.46
N ALA A 12 -26.56 13.91 34.63
CA ALA A 12 -25.67 14.62 33.72
C ALA A 12 -25.89 14.03 32.32
N PRO A 13 -26.39 14.79 31.33
CA PRO A 13 -26.46 14.30 29.97
C PRO A 13 -25.03 13.96 29.55
N VAL A 14 -24.76 12.69 29.26
CA VAL A 14 -23.54 12.26 28.59
C VAL A 14 -23.48 13.11 27.31
N PRO A 15 -22.54 14.08 27.18
CA PRO A 15 -22.45 14.86 25.97
C PRO A 15 -22.09 13.86 24.88
N SER A 16 -23.04 13.66 23.98
CA SER A 16 -22.95 12.85 22.79
C SER A 16 -21.55 12.95 22.20
N GLN A 17 -20.87 11.82 22.04
CA GLN A 17 -19.69 11.74 21.19
C GLN A 17 -20.09 12.28 19.83
N PHE A 18 -19.82 13.56 19.59
CA PHE A 18 -20.05 14.20 18.33
C PHE A 18 -19.20 13.44 17.33
N SER A 19 -19.85 12.64 16.49
CA SER A 19 -19.32 12.18 15.23
C SER A 19 -19.11 13.43 14.37
N GLU A 20 -18.11 14.25 14.69
CA GLU A 20 -17.58 15.24 13.78
C GLU A 20 -17.07 14.45 12.58
N THR A 21 -17.83 14.48 11.48
CA THR A 21 -17.34 14.00 10.19
C THR A 21 -16.20 14.90 9.77
N TYR A 22 -14.97 14.54 10.14
CA TYR A 22 -13.77 15.23 9.69
C TYR A 22 -13.70 15.15 8.17
N SER A 23 -13.58 16.31 7.52
CA SER A 23 -13.31 16.35 6.09
C SER A 23 -11.93 15.76 5.81
N LEU A 24 -11.80 15.01 4.71
CA LEU A 24 -10.54 14.36 4.31
C LEU A 24 -9.30 15.28 4.42
N PRO A 25 -9.35 16.57 3.99
CA PRO A 25 -8.22 17.48 4.14
C PRO A 25 -7.82 17.76 5.61
N LYS A 26 -8.81 17.86 6.52
CA LYS A 26 -8.54 18.04 7.95
C LYS A 26 -7.90 16.80 8.55
N THR A 27 -8.41 15.62 8.18
CA THR A 27 -7.87 14.33 8.63
C THR A 27 -6.41 14.16 8.21
N ILE A 28 -6.11 14.36 6.92
CA ILE A 28 -4.74 14.25 6.39
C ILE A 28 -3.82 15.27 7.08
N ARG A 29 -4.25 16.53 7.22
CA ARG A 29 -3.47 17.56 7.90
C ARG A 29 -3.13 17.16 9.34
N SER A 30 -4.10 16.63 10.08
CA SER A 30 -3.87 16.18 11.46
C SER A 30 -2.88 15.02 11.54
N LEU A 31 -2.99 14.04 10.63
CA LEU A 31 -2.03 12.93 10.56
C LEU A 31 -0.61 13.42 10.25
N MET A 32 -0.46 14.45 9.43
CA MET A 32 0.85 14.99 9.02
C MET A 32 1.48 15.97 10.02
N THR A 33 0.73 16.50 10.98
CA THR A 33 1.19 17.61 11.85
C THR A 33 1.65 17.10 13.22
N PRO A 34 2.93 17.25 13.61
CA PRO A 34 3.47 16.73 14.88
C PRO A 34 2.66 17.11 16.13
N GLU A 35 2.17 18.34 16.21
CA GLU A 35 1.43 18.83 17.39
C GLU A 35 -0.07 18.54 17.34
N SER A 36 -0.58 17.95 16.26
CA SER A 36 -2.02 17.65 16.16
C SER A 36 -2.40 16.42 17.00
N PRO A 37 -3.59 16.43 17.63
CA PRO A 37 -4.08 15.29 18.38
C PRO A 37 -4.29 14.10 17.46
N THR A 38 -4.02 12.90 17.98
CA THR A 38 -4.31 11.65 17.27
C THR A 38 -5.81 11.54 17.03
N ILE A 39 -6.23 11.53 15.77
CA ILE A 39 -7.64 11.32 15.39
C ILE A 39 -7.90 9.82 15.37
N ALA A 40 -8.90 9.36 16.12
CA ALA A 40 -9.35 7.98 16.04
C ALA A 40 -10.08 7.73 14.71
N LEU A 41 -9.52 6.87 13.85
CA LEU A 41 -10.10 6.51 12.56
C LEU A 41 -10.97 5.25 12.68
N THR A 42 -12.01 5.31 13.51
CA THR A 42 -12.88 4.16 13.80
C THR A 42 -13.76 3.74 12.63
N ASN A 43 -13.98 4.62 11.65
CA ASN A 43 -14.74 4.32 10.44
C ASN A 43 -13.81 3.78 9.33
N PRO A 44 -13.98 2.52 8.86
CA PRO A 44 -13.11 1.91 7.84
C PRO A 44 -13.03 2.72 6.54
N SER A 45 -14.13 3.30 6.08
CA SER A 45 -14.17 4.11 4.87
C SER A 45 -13.37 5.41 5.02
N GLN A 46 -13.45 6.06 6.18
CA GLN A 46 -12.65 7.26 6.46
C GLN A 46 -11.16 6.92 6.56
N SER A 47 -10.83 5.80 7.22
CA SER A 47 -9.47 5.31 7.32
C SER A 47 -8.86 5.02 5.94
N LEU A 48 -9.61 4.30 5.09
CA LEU A 48 -9.21 3.98 3.72
C LEU A 48 -9.05 5.24 2.85
N ASN A 49 -9.96 6.20 2.98
CA ASN A 49 -9.88 7.47 2.26
C ASN A 49 -8.68 8.31 2.70
N ALA A 50 -8.40 8.37 4.01
CA ALA A 50 -7.23 9.05 4.55
C ALA A 50 -5.94 8.43 3.98
N LEU A 51 -5.85 7.10 4.02
CA LEU A 51 -4.71 6.37 3.47
C LEU A 51 -4.56 6.57 1.97
N SER A 52 -5.65 6.50 1.21
CA SER A 52 -5.64 6.76 -0.25
C SER A 52 -5.21 8.19 -0.57
N GLY A 53 -5.62 9.16 0.25
CA GLY A 53 -5.17 10.55 0.14
C GLY A 53 -3.67 10.68 0.42
N LEU A 54 -3.15 10.02 1.46
CA LEU A 54 -1.72 9.95 1.78
C LEU A 54 -0.91 9.29 0.65
N VAL A 55 -1.41 8.20 0.08
CA VAL A 55 -0.87 7.54 -1.12
C VAL A 55 -0.72 8.61 -2.20
N VAL A 56 -1.81 9.20 -2.70
CA VAL A 56 -1.76 10.17 -3.81
C VAL A 56 -0.83 11.34 -3.52
N MET A 57 -0.90 11.90 -2.32
CA MET A 57 -0.07 13.03 -1.90
C MET A 57 1.42 12.65 -1.78
N SER A 58 1.74 11.41 -1.41
CA SER A 58 3.13 10.95 -1.32
C SER A 58 3.85 10.94 -2.69
N TRP A 59 3.13 10.74 -3.80
CA TRP A 59 3.73 10.87 -5.14
C TRP A 59 4.20 12.30 -5.42
N HIS A 60 3.54 13.31 -4.85
CA HIS A 60 3.95 14.71 -4.98
C HIS A 60 5.13 15.08 -4.07
N SER A 61 5.44 14.25 -3.06
CA SER A 61 6.63 14.41 -2.22
C SER A 61 7.93 13.95 -2.88
N MET A 62 7.83 13.35 -4.06
CA MET A 62 9.01 12.96 -4.82
C MET A 62 9.70 14.21 -5.39
N PRO A 63 11.01 14.40 -5.17
CA PRO A 63 11.70 15.58 -5.66
C PRO A 63 11.66 15.63 -7.18
N THR A 64 10.94 16.61 -7.74
CA THR A 64 11.01 16.95 -9.16
C THR A 64 12.16 17.92 -9.37
N LYS A 65 12.82 17.86 -10.54
CA LYS A 65 13.95 18.75 -10.86
C LYS A 65 13.59 20.25 -10.80
N THR A 66 12.30 20.58 -10.82
CA THR A 66 11.75 21.93 -10.91
C THR A 66 11.06 22.43 -9.65
N SER A 67 10.99 21.65 -8.56
CA SER A 67 10.27 22.07 -7.35
C SER A 67 10.96 23.25 -6.66
N SER A 68 10.18 24.30 -6.35
CA SER A 68 10.61 25.44 -5.55
C SER A 68 10.95 25.03 -4.11
N VAL A 69 11.75 25.84 -3.40
CA VAL A 69 12.12 25.57 -1.99
C VAL A 69 10.88 25.45 -1.09
N LEU A 70 9.84 26.24 -1.37
CA LEU A 70 8.57 26.23 -0.62
C LEU A 70 7.75 24.95 -0.87
N GLU A 71 7.79 24.40 -2.08
CA GLU A 71 7.16 23.11 -2.38
C GLU A 71 7.91 21.97 -1.66
N LYS A 72 9.24 22.03 -1.59
CA LYS A 72 10.05 21.02 -0.88
C LYS A 72 9.75 20.96 0.62
N THR A 73 9.39 22.09 1.25
CA THR A 73 9.06 22.12 2.69
C THR A 73 7.64 21.62 2.99
N LEU A 74 6.67 21.93 2.12
CA LEU A 74 5.28 21.47 2.27
C LEU A 74 5.13 19.96 2.05
N TRP A 75 5.93 19.38 1.15
CA TRP A 75 5.90 17.96 0.82
C TRP A 75 7.03 17.17 1.48
N ASN A 76 7.43 17.53 2.70
CA ASN A 76 8.49 16.81 3.39
C ASN A 76 8.07 15.36 3.66
N LYS A 77 8.88 14.41 3.17
CA LYS A 77 8.72 12.96 3.37
C LYS A 77 8.52 12.59 4.85
N SER A 78 9.14 13.29 5.79
CA SER A 78 8.99 13.01 7.22
C SER A 78 7.55 13.14 7.71
N PHE A 79 6.76 14.08 7.16
CA PHE A 79 5.36 14.25 7.50
C PHE A 79 4.49 13.09 7.00
N PHE A 80 4.82 12.52 5.85
CA PHE A 80 4.14 11.33 5.34
C PHE A 80 4.46 10.08 6.16
N VAL A 81 5.73 9.90 6.56
CA VAL A 81 6.13 8.82 7.46
C VAL A 81 5.42 8.95 8.80
N LEU A 82 5.34 10.17 9.36
CA LEU A 82 4.58 10.44 10.57
C LEU A 82 3.09 10.09 10.39
N ALA A 83 2.49 10.51 9.29
CA ALA A 83 1.08 10.25 9.00
C ALA A 83 0.77 8.76 8.88
N LEU A 84 1.62 7.98 8.19
CA LEU A 84 1.47 6.52 8.11
C LEU A 84 1.61 5.85 9.46
N ASN A 85 2.58 6.27 10.28
CA ASN A 85 2.77 5.73 11.62
C ASN A 85 1.58 6.04 12.53
N ARG A 86 1.03 7.25 12.44
CA ARG A 86 -0.19 7.63 13.19
C ARG A 86 -1.39 6.86 12.71
N TRP A 87 -1.58 6.77 11.40
CA TRP A 87 -2.65 5.98 10.80
C TRP A 87 -2.59 4.52 11.30
N LEU A 88 -1.42 3.89 11.29
CA LEU A 88 -1.24 2.53 11.81
C LEU A 88 -1.60 2.43 13.30
N LYS A 89 -1.15 3.39 14.12
CA LYS A 89 -1.46 3.46 15.56
C LYS A 89 -2.92 3.69 15.89
N THR A 90 -3.73 4.19 14.95
CA THR A 90 -5.18 4.38 15.17
C THR A 90 -5.99 3.10 15.04
N HIS A 91 -5.35 1.99 14.66
CA HIS A 91 -5.97 0.68 14.54
C HIS A 91 -5.48 -0.22 15.66
N ASP A 92 -6.31 -0.43 16.69
CA ASP A 92 -6.02 -1.31 17.84
C ASP A 92 -6.33 -2.80 17.55
N GLY A 93 -6.65 -3.16 16.30
CA GLY A 93 -7.12 -4.49 15.92
C GLY A 93 -6.65 -4.94 14.54
N GLU A 94 -7.26 -6.01 14.05
CA GLU A 94 -6.96 -6.57 12.72
C GLU A 94 -7.36 -5.58 11.61
N ILE A 95 -6.38 -5.14 10.83
CA ILE A 95 -6.59 -4.31 9.65
C ILE A 95 -6.84 -5.26 8.47
N ASP A 96 -7.89 -5.00 7.71
CA ASP A 96 -8.16 -5.81 6.53
C ASP A 96 -6.99 -5.76 5.53
N ASP A 97 -6.70 -6.91 4.90
CA ASP A 97 -5.54 -7.03 4.01
C ASP A 97 -5.60 -6.02 2.83
N SER A 98 -6.79 -5.62 2.36
CA SER A 98 -6.91 -4.69 1.23
C SER A 98 -6.45 -3.28 1.62
N THR A 99 -6.84 -2.82 2.80
CA THR A 99 -6.33 -1.57 3.38
C THR A 99 -4.82 -1.67 3.66
N MET A 100 -4.34 -2.81 4.15
CA MET A 100 -2.90 -3.04 4.33
C MET A 100 -2.12 -2.95 3.01
N LEU A 101 -2.68 -3.37 1.86
CA LEU A 101 -2.02 -3.19 0.57
C LEU A 101 -1.69 -1.71 0.30
N LEU A 102 -2.61 -0.79 0.61
CA LEU A 102 -2.39 0.64 0.41
C LEU A 102 -1.39 1.22 1.41
N PHE A 103 -1.35 0.68 2.63
CA PHE A 103 -0.36 1.08 3.63
C PHE A 103 1.05 0.72 3.16
N HIS A 104 1.25 -0.54 2.76
CA HIS A 104 2.53 -0.98 2.21
C HIS A 104 2.89 -0.25 0.92
N LEU A 105 1.92 0.02 0.04
CA LEU A 105 2.15 0.80 -1.18
C LEU A 105 2.61 2.23 -0.87
N SER A 106 2.00 2.89 0.13
CA SER A 106 2.42 4.22 0.58
C SER A 106 3.89 4.21 1.01
N SER A 107 4.27 3.23 1.83
CA SER A 107 5.64 3.06 2.29
C SER A 107 6.61 2.76 1.15
N ILE A 108 6.21 1.95 0.17
CA ILE A 108 6.99 1.71 -1.05
C ILE A 108 7.25 3.04 -1.76
N VAL A 109 6.21 3.81 -2.05
CA VAL A 109 6.31 5.02 -2.88
C VAL A 109 7.19 6.07 -2.22
N LEU A 110 7.05 6.25 -0.91
CA LEU A 110 7.89 7.17 -0.14
C LEU A 110 9.37 6.77 -0.18
N ASN A 111 9.67 5.48 -0.33
CA ASN A 111 11.02 4.92 -0.25
C ASN A 111 11.57 4.43 -1.59
N THR A 112 10.92 4.74 -2.70
CA THR A 112 11.36 4.35 -4.04
C THR A 112 11.35 5.55 -4.97
N LYS A 113 12.11 5.47 -6.07
CA LYS A 113 11.93 6.36 -7.22
C LYS A 113 11.19 5.59 -8.30
N MET A 114 9.87 5.43 -8.15
CA MET A 114 9.07 4.60 -9.07
C MET A 114 9.18 5.02 -10.54
N ILE A 115 9.45 6.30 -10.83
CA ILE A 115 9.71 6.79 -12.18
C ILE A 115 10.95 6.14 -12.79
N ASP A 116 12.02 6.01 -12.01
CA ASP A 116 13.27 5.39 -12.47
C ASP A 116 13.08 3.89 -12.72
N ILE A 117 12.38 3.20 -11.81
CA ILE A 117 12.01 1.78 -11.95
C ILE A 117 11.15 1.56 -13.19
N HIS A 118 10.10 2.37 -13.39
CA HIS A 118 9.25 2.28 -14.57
C HIS A 118 10.02 2.57 -15.86
N SER A 119 10.92 3.55 -15.84
CA SER A 119 11.76 3.89 -17.00
C SER A 119 12.70 2.74 -17.35
N LEU A 120 13.30 2.09 -16.35
CA LEU A 120 14.12 0.89 -16.52
C LEU A 120 13.32 -0.24 -17.20
N VAL A 121 12.15 -0.58 -16.64
CA VAL A 121 11.27 -1.63 -17.17
C VAL A 121 10.82 -1.29 -18.59
N HIS A 122 10.40 -0.06 -18.84
CA HIS A 122 9.97 0.39 -20.16
C HIS A 122 11.10 0.25 -21.20
N ASN A 123 12.31 0.68 -20.87
CA ASN A 123 13.45 0.59 -21.77
C ASN A 123 13.84 -0.85 -22.08
N LEU A 124 13.80 -1.73 -21.07
CA LEU A 124 14.03 -3.16 -21.25
C LEU A 124 12.97 -3.80 -22.18
N LEU A 125 11.69 -3.51 -21.96
CA LEU A 125 10.62 -4.04 -22.80
C LEU A 125 10.70 -3.53 -24.25
N ARG A 126 11.12 -2.28 -24.45
CA ARG A 126 11.22 -1.66 -25.79
C ARG A 126 12.43 -2.15 -26.58
N ASN A 127 13.61 -2.19 -25.96
CA ASN A 127 14.87 -2.44 -26.66
C ASN A 127 15.25 -3.94 -26.66
N GLY A 128 14.64 -4.72 -25.76
CA GLY A 128 14.80 -6.18 -25.70
C GLY A 128 16.14 -6.67 -25.15
N ALA A 129 17.12 -5.79 -24.95
CA ALA A 129 18.37 -6.06 -24.25
C ALA A 129 18.32 -5.50 -22.83
N MET A 130 18.99 -6.17 -21.89
CA MET A 130 19.15 -5.65 -20.53
C MET A 130 19.86 -4.29 -20.56
N PRO A 131 19.19 -3.19 -20.18
CA PRO A 131 19.86 -1.93 -20.04
C PRO A 131 20.82 -2.00 -18.84
N ALA A 132 21.94 -1.27 -18.93
CA ALA A 132 22.77 -1.02 -17.77
C ALA A 132 21.89 -0.44 -16.64
N ILE A 133 22.03 -0.99 -15.43
CA ILE A 133 21.28 -0.50 -14.27
C ILE A 133 21.69 0.95 -14.04
N PRO A 134 20.75 1.92 -14.09
CA PRO A 134 21.05 3.31 -13.83
C PRO A 134 21.69 3.48 -12.45
N GLU A 135 22.70 4.34 -12.34
CA GLU A 135 23.40 4.62 -11.08
C GLU A 135 22.41 4.99 -9.96
N ALA A 136 21.36 5.75 -10.28
CA ALA A 136 20.32 6.12 -9.32
C ALA A 136 19.58 4.90 -8.71
N ILE A 137 19.42 3.82 -9.48
CA ILE A 137 18.81 2.57 -9.01
C ILE A 137 19.80 1.78 -8.15
N SER A 138 21.07 1.70 -8.55
CA SER A 138 22.10 1.07 -7.72
C SER A 138 22.29 1.79 -6.38
N GLN A 139 22.36 3.13 -6.38
CA GLN A 139 22.42 3.93 -5.14
C GLN A 139 21.17 3.73 -4.27
N TRP A 140 19.99 3.68 -4.88
CA TRP A 140 18.75 3.39 -4.15
C TRP A 140 18.78 1.99 -3.52
N HIS A 141 19.22 0.97 -4.25
CA HIS A 141 19.32 -0.41 -3.78
C HIS A 141 20.18 -0.53 -2.51
N HIS A 142 21.33 0.15 -2.49
CA HIS A 142 22.27 0.15 -1.36
C HIS A 142 21.84 1.06 -0.18
N SER A 143 20.85 1.93 -0.38
CA SER A 143 20.33 2.81 0.66
C SER A 143 19.34 2.13 1.60
N ASP A 144 19.09 2.72 2.77
CA ASP A 144 18.03 2.24 3.66
C ASP A 144 16.63 2.37 3.05
N HIS A 145 16.43 3.32 2.14
CA HIS A 145 15.18 3.44 1.40
C HIS A 145 14.93 2.21 0.50
N GLY A 146 15.98 1.68 -0.14
CA GLY A 146 15.89 0.43 -0.90
C GLY A 146 15.46 -0.75 -0.03
N LYS A 147 16.09 -0.91 1.14
CA LYS A 147 15.77 -1.97 2.11
C LYS A 147 14.32 -1.87 2.62
N ILE A 148 13.90 -0.67 3.03
CA ILE A 148 12.54 -0.42 3.53
C ILE A 148 11.51 -0.72 2.43
N ALA A 149 11.74 -0.24 1.20
CA ALA A 149 10.84 -0.48 0.10
C ALA A 149 10.70 -1.98 -0.24
N ALA A 150 11.82 -2.72 -0.29
CA ALA A 150 11.81 -4.15 -0.54
C ALA A 150 11.07 -4.93 0.56
N LEU A 151 11.25 -4.55 1.83
CA LEU A 151 10.52 -5.12 2.96
C LEU A 151 9.01 -4.92 2.80
N HIS A 152 8.56 -3.68 2.59
CA HIS A 152 7.12 -3.41 2.41
C HIS A 152 6.56 -4.07 1.15
N ALA A 153 7.34 -4.21 0.08
CA ALA A 153 6.93 -4.97 -1.10
C ALA A 153 6.75 -6.47 -0.80
N GLY A 154 7.64 -7.06 0.01
CA GLY A 154 7.48 -8.43 0.48
C GLY A 154 6.20 -8.65 1.29
N GLU A 155 5.95 -7.77 2.27
CA GLU A 155 4.73 -7.80 3.10
C GLU A 155 3.45 -7.60 2.28
N LEU A 156 3.48 -6.67 1.31
CA LEU A 156 2.36 -6.43 0.39
C LEU A 156 2.02 -7.69 -0.40
N ILE A 157 3.02 -8.40 -0.91
CA ILE A 157 2.82 -9.65 -1.65
C ILE A 157 2.22 -10.74 -0.76
N GLN A 158 2.61 -10.82 0.52
CA GLN A 158 2.00 -11.74 1.48
C GLN A 158 0.54 -11.38 1.76
N ALA A 159 0.21 -10.10 1.96
CA ALA A 159 -1.17 -9.65 2.15
C ALA A 159 -2.04 -9.95 0.91
N ALA A 160 -1.52 -9.70 -0.29
CA ALA A 160 -2.22 -10.02 -1.54
C ALA A 160 -2.46 -11.54 -1.71
N GLN A 161 -1.52 -12.38 -1.26
CA GLN A 161 -1.73 -13.83 -1.25
C GLN A 161 -2.85 -14.24 -0.31
N ARG A 162 -2.95 -13.65 0.89
CA ARG A 162 -4.04 -13.93 1.84
C ARG A 162 -5.41 -13.54 1.26
N ILE A 163 -5.51 -12.39 0.59
CA ILE A 163 -6.72 -11.97 -0.14
C ILE A 163 -7.13 -13.02 -1.17
N VAL A 164 -6.19 -13.47 -2.01
CA VAL A 164 -6.46 -14.48 -3.03
C VAL A 164 -6.89 -15.82 -2.42
N LEU A 165 -6.27 -16.23 -1.32
CA LEU A 165 -6.58 -17.49 -0.64
C LEU A 165 -7.95 -17.46 0.03
N SER A 166 -8.34 -16.35 0.65
CA SER A 166 -9.64 -16.20 1.31
C SER A 166 -10.82 -16.24 0.33
N GLN A 167 -10.59 -15.84 -0.93
CA GLN A 167 -11.59 -15.86 -1.99
C GLN A 167 -11.77 -17.20 -2.71
N ARG A 168 -10.88 -18.17 -2.46
CA ARG A 168 -11.05 -19.50 -3.08
C ARG A 168 -12.34 -20.11 -2.56
N PRO A 169 -13.23 -20.59 -3.44
CA PRO A 169 -14.41 -21.33 -2.99
C PRO A 169 -13.91 -22.51 -2.17
N LYS A 170 -14.24 -22.57 -0.88
CA LYS A 170 -14.00 -23.75 -0.05
C LYS A 170 -14.78 -24.89 -0.72
N ALA A 171 -14.05 -25.80 -1.36
CA ALA A 171 -14.61 -26.82 -2.25
C ALA A 171 -15.47 -27.88 -1.55
N ASN A 172 -16.05 -27.64 -0.36
CA ASN A 172 -16.69 -28.71 0.41
C ASN A 172 -17.79 -28.32 1.42
N THR A 173 -18.42 -27.15 1.34
CA THR A 173 -19.57 -26.85 2.22
C THR A 173 -20.89 -26.83 1.45
N LYS A 174 -21.57 -27.99 1.46
CA LYS A 174 -23.02 -28.10 1.22
C LYS A 174 -23.77 -27.42 2.37
N PHE A 175 -24.55 -26.38 2.06
CA PHE A 175 -25.65 -25.76 2.87
C PHE A 175 -25.24 -25.21 4.26
N THR A 176 -25.84 -24.16 4.84
CA THR A 176 -27.24 -23.70 4.88
C THR A 176 -27.30 -22.17 4.97
N PHE A 177 -28.23 -21.55 4.23
CA PHE A 177 -28.69 -20.20 4.51
C PHE A 177 -29.49 -20.20 5.82
N ALA A 178 -28.91 -19.67 6.90
CA ALA A 178 -29.67 -19.28 8.08
C ALA A 178 -28.96 -18.10 8.75
N ASN A 179 -29.62 -16.94 8.68
CA ASN A 179 -29.56 -15.79 9.57
C ASN A 179 -28.27 -15.57 10.39
N GLU A 180 -27.44 -14.62 9.93
CA GLU A 180 -26.92 -13.53 10.77
C GLU A 180 -26.20 -12.48 9.89
N GLY A 181 -26.95 -11.44 9.52
CA GLY A 181 -26.49 -10.04 9.55
C GLY A 181 -25.50 -9.49 8.53
N PHE A 182 -24.54 -10.25 7.97
CA PHE A 182 -23.59 -9.70 6.99
C PHE A 182 -23.19 -10.76 5.95
N PRO A 183 -23.43 -10.53 4.64
CA PRO A 183 -22.84 -11.39 3.62
C PRO A 183 -21.31 -11.29 3.72
N PRO A 184 -20.55 -12.40 3.61
CA PRO A 184 -19.12 -12.30 3.38
C PRO A 184 -18.97 -11.47 2.11
N SER A 185 -18.33 -10.31 2.25
CA SER A 185 -18.32 -9.22 1.29
C SER A 185 -18.11 -9.71 -0.15
N ALA A 186 -19.20 -9.75 -0.91
CA ALA A 186 -19.17 -9.71 -2.37
C ALA A 186 -18.74 -8.32 -2.89
N LEU A 187 -17.95 -7.59 -2.10
CA LEU A 187 -17.25 -6.38 -2.53
C LEU A 187 -16.11 -6.89 -3.41
N GLY A 188 -16.34 -6.90 -4.72
CA GLY A 188 -15.32 -7.24 -5.70
C GLY A 188 -14.02 -6.47 -5.42
N GLU A 189 -12.90 -7.13 -5.67
CA GLU A 189 -11.57 -6.56 -5.44
C GLU A 189 -11.46 -5.19 -6.10
N GLY A 190 -10.97 -4.20 -5.36
CA GLY A 190 -10.73 -2.90 -5.96
C GLY A 190 -9.61 -3.00 -7.01
N PRO A 191 -9.65 -2.22 -8.09
CA PRO A 191 -8.58 -2.19 -9.09
C PRO A 191 -7.20 -1.83 -8.47
N HIS A 192 -7.20 -1.18 -7.31
CA HIS A 192 -5.99 -0.86 -6.55
C HIS A 192 -5.20 -2.10 -6.15
N SER A 193 -5.83 -3.22 -5.80
CA SER A 193 -5.12 -4.43 -5.33
C SER A 193 -4.17 -4.96 -6.42
N ALA A 194 -4.64 -4.98 -7.68
CA ALA A 194 -3.82 -5.38 -8.82
C ALA A 194 -2.65 -4.42 -9.07
N ILE A 195 -2.88 -3.12 -8.93
CA ILE A 195 -1.83 -2.09 -9.08
C ILE A 195 -0.79 -2.23 -7.97
N CYS A 196 -1.21 -2.39 -6.72
CA CYS A 196 -0.35 -2.62 -5.57
C CYS A 196 0.58 -3.82 -5.79
N VAL A 197 0.03 -4.97 -6.22
CA VAL A 197 0.81 -6.17 -6.51
C VAL A 197 1.83 -5.93 -7.62
N TYR A 198 1.41 -5.29 -8.72
CA TYR A 198 2.31 -4.99 -9.82
C TYR A 198 3.51 -4.13 -9.37
N LEU A 199 3.23 -3.03 -8.66
CA LEU A 199 4.28 -2.12 -8.21
C LEU A 199 5.23 -2.78 -7.20
N ALA A 200 4.71 -3.60 -6.28
CA ALA A 200 5.53 -4.37 -5.35
C ALA A 200 6.45 -5.38 -6.08
N VAL A 201 5.93 -6.05 -7.10
CA VAL A 201 6.73 -6.98 -7.91
C VAL A 201 7.85 -6.26 -8.63
N LEU A 202 7.59 -5.07 -9.20
CA LEU A 202 8.63 -4.28 -9.85
C LEU A 202 9.74 -3.90 -8.87
N VAL A 203 9.39 -3.48 -7.65
CA VAL A 203 10.36 -3.14 -6.61
C VAL A 203 11.22 -4.37 -6.26
N LEU A 204 10.59 -5.51 -5.98
CA LEU A 204 11.31 -6.75 -5.65
C LEU A 204 12.22 -7.18 -6.80
N TRP A 205 11.72 -7.16 -8.03
CA TRP A 205 12.52 -7.47 -9.22
C TRP A 205 13.71 -6.53 -9.37
N THR A 206 13.50 -5.21 -9.26
CA THR A 206 14.59 -4.22 -9.40
C THR A 206 15.63 -4.36 -8.30
N THR A 207 15.24 -4.68 -7.07
CA THR A 207 16.20 -4.95 -5.99
C THR A 207 17.16 -6.07 -6.34
N GLN A 208 16.66 -7.17 -6.94
CA GLN A 208 17.50 -8.31 -7.32
C GLN A 208 18.31 -8.04 -8.61
N ALA A 209 17.71 -7.32 -9.57
CA ALA A 209 18.37 -6.91 -10.80
C ALA A 209 19.53 -5.92 -10.55
N ALA A 210 19.44 -5.13 -9.48
CA ALA A 210 20.46 -4.15 -9.08
C ALA A 210 21.52 -4.72 -8.10
N SER A 211 21.40 -6.00 -7.71
CA SER A 211 22.42 -6.66 -6.89
C SER A 211 23.73 -6.86 -7.66
N GLU A 212 24.84 -7.02 -6.95
CA GLU A 212 26.17 -7.23 -7.53
C GLU A 212 26.78 -8.56 -7.01
N PRO A 213 26.76 -9.65 -7.81
CA PRO A 213 26.15 -9.79 -9.14
C PRO A 213 24.60 -9.82 -9.09
N PRO A 214 23.91 -9.52 -10.21
CA PRO A 214 22.45 -9.60 -10.27
C PRO A 214 21.94 -11.03 -10.02
N ASP A 215 20.90 -11.17 -9.21
CA ASP A 215 20.24 -12.46 -8.97
C ASP A 215 18.97 -12.59 -9.84
N TRP A 216 19.19 -12.98 -11.10
CA TRP A 216 18.11 -13.14 -12.08
C TRP A 216 17.13 -14.27 -11.72
N VAL A 217 17.57 -15.27 -10.95
CA VAL A 217 16.73 -16.38 -10.51
C VAL A 217 15.69 -15.88 -9.51
N VAL A 218 16.12 -15.14 -8.49
CA VAL A 218 15.21 -14.55 -7.49
C VAL A 218 14.36 -13.44 -8.13
N ALA A 219 14.94 -12.64 -9.03
CA ALA A 219 14.19 -11.63 -9.80
C ALA A 219 13.04 -12.28 -10.61
N GLY A 220 13.32 -13.36 -11.33
CA GLY A 220 12.31 -14.12 -12.08
C GLY A 220 11.27 -14.79 -11.17
N ALA A 221 11.67 -15.26 -10.00
CA ALA A 221 10.76 -15.83 -9.01
C ALA A 221 9.74 -14.78 -8.48
N ALA A 222 10.19 -13.54 -8.26
CA ALA A 222 9.30 -12.43 -7.88
C ALA A 222 8.26 -12.15 -8.97
N ILE A 223 8.67 -12.09 -10.23
CA ILE A 223 7.77 -11.93 -11.39
C ILE A 223 6.75 -13.06 -11.46
N LYS A 224 7.20 -14.32 -11.37
CA LYS A 224 6.34 -15.50 -11.43
C LYS A 224 5.31 -15.48 -10.30
N ARG A 225 5.73 -15.13 -9.07
CA ARG A 225 4.85 -14.99 -7.91
C ARG A 225 3.79 -13.92 -8.14
N GLY A 226 4.19 -12.74 -8.65
CA GLY A 226 3.29 -11.66 -9.02
C GLY A 226 2.25 -12.09 -10.07
N CYS A 227 2.70 -12.74 -11.13
CA CYS A 227 1.83 -13.27 -12.18
C CYS A 227 0.78 -14.24 -11.64
N ASN A 228 1.19 -15.13 -10.72
CA ASN A 228 0.29 -16.07 -10.09
C ASN A 228 -0.79 -15.36 -9.27
N ILE A 229 -0.43 -14.36 -8.45
CA ILE A 229 -1.39 -13.57 -7.66
C ILE A 229 -2.36 -12.83 -8.58
N LEU A 230 -1.84 -12.07 -9.56
CA LEU A 230 -2.67 -11.31 -10.51
C LEU A 230 -3.60 -12.20 -11.35
N SER A 231 -3.24 -13.46 -11.59
CA SER A 231 -4.10 -14.39 -12.33
C SER A 231 -5.36 -14.80 -11.56
N GLN A 232 -5.34 -14.65 -10.24
CA GLN A 232 -6.45 -15.02 -9.37
C GLN A 232 -7.41 -13.85 -9.16
N PHE A 233 -6.93 -12.62 -9.34
CA PHE A 233 -7.77 -11.44 -9.33
C PHE A 233 -8.74 -11.43 -10.51
N LYS A 234 -10.03 -11.23 -10.21
CA LYS A 234 -11.10 -11.23 -11.23
C LYS A 234 -11.27 -9.85 -11.87
N LEU A 235 -10.16 -9.21 -12.24
CA LEU A 235 -10.10 -7.83 -12.71
C LEU A 235 -9.44 -7.73 -14.09
N ARG A 236 -10.04 -6.98 -15.02
CA ARG A 236 -9.46 -6.74 -16.36
C ARG A 236 -8.05 -6.15 -16.27
N ILE A 237 -7.84 -5.19 -15.37
CA ILE A 237 -6.53 -4.55 -15.16
C ILE A 237 -5.48 -5.54 -14.67
N ALA A 238 -5.84 -6.53 -13.85
CA ALA A 238 -4.91 -7.57 -13.40
C ALA A 238 -4.40 -8.41 -14.57
N GLY A 239 -5.25 -8.70 -15.56
CA GLY A 239 -4.86 -9.35 -16.80
C GLY A 239 -3.81 -8.56 -17.59
N ILE A 240 -4.00 -7.24 -17.71
CA ILE A 240 -3.05 -6.35 -18.40
C ILE A 240 -1.70 -6.31 -17.67
N LEU A 241 -1.72 -6.07 -16.37
CA LEU A 241 -0.51 -5.98 -15.54
C LEU A 241 0.26 -7.32 -15.51
N LYS A 242 -0.46 -8.44 -15.46
CA LYS A 242 0.13 -9.79 -15.56
C LYS A 242 0.85 -9.96 -16.90
N SER A 243 0.25 -9.53 -18.00
CA SER A 243 0.89 -9.63 -19.32
C SER A 243 2.17 -8.80 -19.37
N THR A 244 2.19 -7.59 -18.81
CA THR A 244 3.40 -6.78 -18.69
C THR A 244 4.49 -7.49 -17.87
N LEU A 245 4.14 -8.09 -16.73
CA LEU A 245 5.09 -8.84 -15.92
C LEU A 245 5.63 -10.08 -16.63
N ARG A 246 4.80 -10.78 -17.42
CA ARG A 246 5.25 -11.93 -18.23
C ARG A 246 6.27 -11.50 -19.28
N LEU A 247 5.98 -10.42 -20.01
CA LEU A 247 6.93 -9.88 -20.98
C LEU A 247 8.25 -9.50 -20.33
N LEU A 248 8.22 -8.93 -19.13
CA LEU A 248 9.42 -8.63 -18.35
C LEU A 248 10.18 -9.91 -17.98
N GLY A 249 9.48 -10.94 -17.52
CA GLY A 249 10.06 -12.24 -17.17
C GLY A 249 10.70 -12.95 -18.36
N ASP A 250 10.06 -12.89 -19.53
CA ASP A 250 10.58 -13.48 -20.78
C ASP A 250 11.90 -12.80 -21.20
N LYS A 251 12.05 -11.50 -20.93
CA LYS A 251 13.31 -10.78 -21.19
C LYS A 251 14.41 -11.16 -20.22
N VAL A 252 14.09 -11.33 -18.93
CA VAL A 252 15.06 -11.79 -17.91
C VAL A 252 15.56 -13.21 -18.21
N ALA A 253 14.68 -14.08 -18.70
CA ALA A 253 15.04 -15.47 -19.00
C ALA A 253 16.05 -15.63 -20.16
N LEU A 254 16.23 -14.61 -21.01
CA LEU A 254 17.24 -14.62 -22.08
C LEU A 254 18.67 -14.38 -21.57
N GLU A 255 18.82 -13.95 -20.32
CA GLU A 255 20.10 -13.58 -19.69
C GLU A 255 20.58 -14.65 -18.70
N LEU A 256 19.80 -15.72 -18.51
CA LEU A 256 20.13 -16.92 -17.74
C LEU A 256 20.67 -18.01 -18.67
#